data_AF-A0A3B9NXC9-F1
#
_entry.id   AF-A0A3B9NXC9-F1
#
_cell.length_a   1.000
_cell.length_b   1.000
_cell.length_c   1.000
_cell.angle_alpha   90.00
_cell.angle_beta   90.00
_cell.angle_gamma   90.00
#
_symmetry.space_group_name_H-M   'P 1'
#
loop_
_entity.id
_entity.type
_entity.pdbx_description
1 polymer ?
#
loop_
_entity_poly.entity_id
_entity_poly.type
_entity_poly.pdbx_seq_one_letter_code
_entity_poly.pdbx_strand_id
1 'polypeptide(L)' 'MAGLGIVYFVGLIVAEGIALHHYQLIKDRSREKCFAAFLHNNWFGAAVFAGVVGDYLVR' A
#
# COMPACT_ATOMS: atom_id res chain seq x y z
N MET A 1 9.49 -17.94 -5.31
CA MET A 1 8.84 -16.60 -5.42
C MET A 1 7.69 -16.72 -6.40
N ALA A 2 6.56 -16.04 -6.17
CA ALA A 2 5.28 -16.22 -6.90
C ALA A 2 5.29 -15.82 -8.40
N GLY A 3 6.46 -15.64 -9.01
CA GLY A 3 6.63 -15.33 -10.44
C GLY A 3 6.22 -13.93 -10.87
N LEU A 4 5.65 -13.10 -9.99
CA LEU A 4 5.06 -11.78 -10.25
C LEU A 4 6.02 -10.79 -10.96
N GLY A 5 5.51 -10.03 -11.92
CA GLY A 5 6.26 -9.18 -12.86
C GLY A 5 6.20 -7.68 -12.52
N ILE A 6 6.54 -6.84 -13.50
CA ILE A 6 6.72 -5.39 -13.30
C ILE A 6 5.45 -4.69 -12.80
N VAL A 7 4.27 -5.17 -13.19
CA VAL A 7 2.98 -4.61 -12.77
C VAL A 7 2.77 -4.77 -11.27
N TYR A 8 3.14 -5.93 -10.73
CA TYR A 8 3.12 -6.15 -9.28
C TYR A 8 4.09 -5.23 -8.54
N PHE A 9 5.31 -5.04 -9.05
CA PHE A 9 6.30 -4.14 -8.43
C PHE A 9 5.85 -2.68 -8.44
N VAL A 10 5.14 -2.22 -9.47
CA VAL A 10 4.51 -0.89 -9.46
C VAL A 10 3.48 -0.78 -8.33
N GLY A 11 2.65 -1.82 -8.13
CA GLY A 11 1.71 -1.87 -7.01
C GLY A 11 2.41 -1.78 -5.64
N LEU A 12 3.58 -2.42 -5.49
CA LEU A 12 4.39 -2.33 -4.29
C LEU A 12 4.99 -0.93 -4.07
N ILE A 13 5.47 -0.26 -5.12
CA ILE A 13 5.99 1.13 -5.02
C ILE A 13 4.87 2.07 -4.55
N VAL A 14 3.65 1.89 -5.05
CA VAL A 14 2.49 2.67 -4.59
C VAL A 14 2.19 2.38 -3.11
N ALA A 15 2.20 1.11 -2.71
CA ALA A 15 2.00 0.71 -1.32
C ALA A 15 3.07 1.28 -0.38
N GLU A 16 4.33 1.30 -0.81
CA GLU A 16 5.44 1.94 -0.08
C GLU A 16 5.20 3.45 0.11
N GLY A 17 4.77 4.16 -0.94
CA GLY A 17 4.40 5.58 -0.84
C GLY A 17 3.29 5.83 0.20
N ILE A 18 2.29 4.95 0.26
CA ILE A 18 1.22 5.01 1.28
C ILE A 18 1.80 4.78 2.68
N ALA A 19 2.68 3.80 2.85
CA ALA A 19 3.32 3.52 4.13
C ALA A 19 4.19 4.69 4.63
N LEU A 20 4.92 5.36 3.74
CA LEU A 20 5.67 6.58 4.08
C LEU A 20 4.74 7.72 4.53
N HIS A 21 3.58 7.87 3.90
CA HIS A 21 2.55 8.83 4.34
C HIS A 21 2.02 8.48 5.74
N HIS A 22 1.71 7.21 6.00
CA HIS A 22 1.29 6.76 7.33
C HIS A 22 2.36 7.00 8.39
N TYR A 23 3.64 6.80 8.07
CA TYR A 23 4.73 7.09 8.98
C TYR A 23 4.70 8.56 9.46
N GLN A 24 4.48 9.51 8.55
CA GLN A 24 4.36 10.93 8.91
C GLN A 24 3.17 11.22 9.83
N LEU A 25 2.09 10.46 9.73
CA LEU A 25 0.90 10.59 10.58
C LEU A 25 1.12 9.98 11.98
N ILE A 26 1.74 8.80 12.06
CA ILE A 26 1.84 8.03 13.31
C ILE A 26 3.06 8.39 14.17
N LYS A 27 4.07 9.09 13.62
CA LYS A 27 5.32 9.42 14.32
C LYS A 27 5.09 10.19 15.65
N ASP A 28 4.09 11.06 15.69
CA ASP A 28 3.75 11.86 16.88
C ASP A 28 2.88 11.10 17.89
N ARG A 29 2.45 9.87 17.56
CA ARG A 29 1.61 8.98 18.39
C ARG A 29 0.30 9.62 18.91
N SER A 30 -0.22 10.62 18.22
CA SER A 30 -1.55 11.17 18.49
C SER A 30 -2.63 10.13 18.13
N ARG A 31 -3.59 9.92 19.05
CA ARG A 31 -4.72 8.99 18.84
C ARG A 31 -5.46 9.31 17.54
N GLU A 32 -5.75 10.58 17.28
CA GLU A 32 -6.50 11.00 16.09
C GLU A 32 -5.74 10.68 14.80
N LYS A 33 -4.44 11.02 14.74
CA LYS A 33 -3.62 10.74 13.55
C LYS A 33 -3.42 9.24 13.32
N CYS A 34 -3.23 8.46 14.38
CA CYS A 34 -3.15 7.00 14.28
C CYS A 34 -4.46 6.38 13.78
N PHE A 35 -5.60 6.89 14.22
CA PHE A 35 -6.91 6.41 13.75
C PHE A 35 -7.17 6.79 12.29
N ALA A 36 -6.76 7.99 11.88
CA ALA A 36 -6.80 8.40 10.48
C ALA A 36 -5.91 7.51 9.59
N ALA A 37 -4.69 7.22 10.03
CA ALA A 37 -3.79 6.29 9.33
C ALA A 37 -4.38 4.87 9.24
N PHE A 38 -5.01 4.38 10.32
CA PHE A 38 -5.69 3.09 10.35
C PHE A 38 -6.85 3.02 9.33
N LEU A 39 -7.71 4.03 9.29
CA LEU A 39 -8.82 4.11 8.33
C LEU A 39 -8.30 4.16 6.88
N HIS A 40 -7.20 4.89 6.63
CA HIS A 40 -6.57 4.98 5.32
C HIS A 40 -5.80 3.71 4.91
N ASN A 41 -5.58 2.77 5.83
CA ASN A 41 -4.79 1.57 5.55
C ASN A 41 -5.46 0.59 4.56
N ASN A 42 -6.75 0.76 4.28
CA ASN A 42 -7.42 0.05 3.20
C ASN A 42 -6.79 0.32 1.82
N TRP A 43 -6.28 1.54 1.58
CA TRP A 43 -5.62 1.91 0.33
C TRP A 43 -4.29 1.20 0.12
N PHE A 44 -3.57 0.91 1.20
CA PHE A 44 -2.36 0.09 1.13
C PHE A 44 -2.70 -1.31 0.61
N GLY A 45 -3.71 -1.95 1.21
CA GLY A 45 -4.21 -3.25 0.76
C GLY A 45 -4.71 -3.22 -0.68
N ALA A 46 -5.44 -2.17 -1.06
CA ALA A 46 -5.93 -1.97 -2.42
C ALA A 46 -4.79 -1.85 -3.45
N ALA A 47 -3.71 -1.13 -3.13
CA ALA A 47 -2.54 -0.99 -4.00
C ALA A 47 -1.84 -2.33 -4.25
N VAL A 48 -1.60 -3.11 -3.19
CA VAL A 48 -1.00 -4.46 -3.31
C VAL A 48 -1.92 -5.38 -4.10
N PHE A 49 -3.22 -5.39 -3.78
CA PHE A 49 -4.21 -6.21 -4.48
C PHE A 49 -4.30 -5.86 -5.97
N ALA A 50 -4.36 -4.57 -6.32
CA ALA A 50 -4.37 -4.10 -7.69
C ALA A 50 -3.11 -4.50 -8.45
N GLY A 51 -1.93 -4.44 -7.82
CA GLY A 51 -0.68 -4.93 -8.40
C GLY A 51 -0.71 -6.42 -8.70
N VAL A 52 -1.22 -7.24 -7.78
CA VAL A 52 -1.37 -8.69 -7.99
C VAL A 52 -2.36 -8.97 -9.11
N VAL A 53 -3.59 -8.44 -9.03
CA VAL A 53 -4.63 -8.65 -10.05
C VAL A 53 -4.18 -8.14 -11.41
N GLY A 54 -3.58 -6.95 -11.48
CA GLY A 54 -3.05 -6.39 -12.72
C GLY A 54 -1.97 -7.27 -13.34
N ASP A 55 -1.07 -7.83 -12.53
CA ASP A 55 -0.04 -8.74 -13.04
C ASP A 55 -0.63 -10.05 -13.57
N TYR A 56 -1.70 -10.58 -12.96
CA TYR A 56 -2.45 -11.72 -13.50
C TYR A 56 -3.23 -11.41 -14.78
N LEU A 57 -3.72 -10.18 -14.94
CA LEU A 57 -4.49 -9.77 -16.13
C LEU A 57 -3.61 -9.48 -17.36
N VAL A 58 -2.36 -9.06 -17.13
CA VAL A 58 -1.38 -8.74 -18.19
C VAL A 58 -0.55 -9.97 -18.60
N ARG A 59 -0.69 -11.07 -17.87
CA ARG A 59 -0.01 -12.33 -18.11
C ARG A 59 -0.66 -13.23 -19.15
#